data_AF-A0A2W5EN92-F1
#
_entry.id   AF-A0A2W5EN92-F1
#
_cell.length_a   1.000
_cell.length_b   1.000
_cell.length_c   1.000
_cell.angle_alpha   90.00
_cell.angle_beta   90.00
_cell.angle_gamma   90.00
#
_symmetry.space_group_name_H-M   'P 1'
#
loop_
_entity.id
_entity.type
_entity.pdbx_description
1 polymer ?
#
loop_
_entity_poly.entity_id
_entity_poly.type
_entity_poly.pdbx_seq_one_letter_code
_entity_poly.pdbx_strand_id
1 'polypeptide(L)'
;MKTRTKHVCALLTIVLIVVVASCQQTDFTNPESVVKEFRTLTLLGKNEDCYDRFLSSKSKGLVTKDEFVKTREGDSSLKKTIVLSSKITVLPTDVTK
;
A
#
# COMPACT_ATOMS: atom_id res chain seq x y z
N MET A 1 13.27 41.22 9.68
CA MET A 1 13.33 40.59 8.33
C MET A 1 13.84 39.15 8.33
N LYS A 2 14.84 38.78 9.15
CA LYS A 2 15.47 37.43 9.18
C LYS A 2 14.55 36.25 9.53
N THR A 3 13.46 36.48 10.29
CA THR A 3 12.51 35.43 10.71
C THR A 3 11.53 35.06 9.61
N ARG A 4 11.03 36.04 8.85
CA ARG A 4 10.10 35.80 7.72
C ARG A 4 10.73 34.91 6.64
N THR A 5 12.00 35.14 6.31
CA THR A 5 12.72 34.32 5.31
C THR A 5 12.86 32.86 5.76
N LYS A 6 13.08 32.61 7.05
CA LYS A 6 13.17 31.25 7.61
C LYS A 6 11.83 30.51 7.55
N HIS A 7 10.72 31.19 7.86
CA HIS A 7 9.38 30.60 7.76
C HIS A 7 9.00 30.29 6.31
N VAL A 8 9.35 31.15 5.35
CA VAL A 8 9.13 30.88 3.92
C VAL A 8 9.94 29.68 3.43
N CYS A 9 11.22 29.58 3.82
CA CYS A 9 12.04 28.41 3.53
C CYS A 9 11.42 27.14 4.12
N ALA A 10 11.00 27.15 5.39
CA ALA A 10 10.39 25.98 6.03
C ALA A 10 9.09 25.54 5.32
N LEU A 11 8.26 26.49 4.89
CA LEU A 11 7.03 26.22 4.16
C LEU A 11 7.31 25.58 2.80
N LEU A 12 8.30 26.09 2.06
CA LEU A 12 8.75 25.50 0.80
C LEU A 12 9.25 24.07 0.98
N THR A 13 10.01 23.79 2.04
CA THR A 13 10.48 22.42 2.33
C THR A 13 9.32 21.47 2.60
N ILE A 14 8.31 21.90 3.36
CA ILE A 14 7.12 21.09 3.65
C ILE A 14 6.35 20.79 2.36
N VAL A 15 6.14 21.79 1.51
CA VAL A 15 5.48 21.61 0.20
C VAL A 15 6.26 20.62 -0.66
N LEU A 16 7.59 20.74 -0.72
CA LEU A 16 8.43 19.83 -1.50
C LEU A 16 8.32 18.37 -1.01
N ILE A 17 8.33 18.16 0.32
CA ILE A 17 8.18 16.83 0.93
C ILE A 17 6.81 16.24 0.58
N VAL A 18 5.73 17.02 0.66
CA VAL A 18 4.38 16.58 0.33
C VAL A 18 4.28 16.20 -1.16
N VAL A 19 4.89 16.98 -2.06
CA VAL A 19 4.89 16.68 -3.50
C VAL A 19 5.66 15.40 -3.80
N VAL A 20 6.86 15.23 -3.21
CA VAL A 20 7.67 14.01 -3.41
C VAL A 20 6.97 12.78 -2.85
N ALA A 21 6.34 12.88 -1.68
CA ALA A 21 5.54 11.80 -1.10
C ALA A 21 4.31 11.45 -1.97
N SER A 22 3.70 12.45 -2.59
CA SER A 22 2.54 12.24 -3.48
C SER A 22 2.91 11.59 -4.82
N CYS A 23 4.18 11.67 -5.23
CA CYS A 23 4.69 11.06 -6.46
C CYS A 23 5.13 9.60 -6.32
N GLN A 24 5.02 8.97 -5.14
CA GLN A 24 5.22 7.53 -4.99
C GLN A 24 3.98 6.76 -5.50
N GLN A 25 3.73 6.89 -6.80
CA GLN A 25 2.69 6.12 -7.46
C GLN A 25 3.17 4.67 -7.58
N THR A 26 2.34 3.75 -7.11
CA THR A 26 2.64 2.31 -7.21
C THR A 26 2.53 1.91 -8.68
N ASP A 27 3.62 1.40 -9.26
CA ASP A 27 3.61 0.91 -10.63
C ASP A 27 2.85 -0.41 -10.70
N PHE A 28 1.59 -0.34 -11.17
CA PHE A 28 0.71 -1.50 -11.33
C PHE A 28 0.95 -2.27 -12.64
N THR A 29 1.86 -1.83 -13.50
CA THR A 29 2.13 -2.52 -14.78
C THR A 29 2.92 -3.82 -14.60
N ASN A 30 3.64 -3.96 -13.48
CA ASN A 30 4.36 -5.16 -13.12
C ASN A 30 3.61 -5.98 -12.05
N PRO A 31 2.86 -7.03 -12.44
CA PRO A 31 2.04 -7.80 -11.50
C PRO A 31 2.86 -8.50 -10.42
N GLU A 32 4.09 -8.92 -10.72
CA GLU A 32 4.98 -9.53 -9.73
C GLU A 32 5.40 -8.52 -8.64
N SER A 33 5.71 -7.29 -9.04
CA SER A 33 6.05 -6.21 -8.11
C SER A 33 4.88 -5.91 -7.17
N VAL A 34 3.68 -5.78 -7.72
CA VAL A 34 2.44 -5.53 -6.97
C VAL A 34 2.19 -6.62 -5.93
N VAL A 35 2.34 -7.90 -6.32
CA VAL A 35 2.14 -9.03 -5.40
C VAL A 35 3.22 -9.05 -4.30
N LYS A 36 4.48 -8.80 -4.64
CA LYS A 36 5.58 -8.73 -3.66
C LYS A 36 5.34 -7.62 -2.64
N GLU A 37 4.91 -6.45 -3.09
CA GLU A 37 4.67 -5.31 -2.23
C GLU A 37 3.48 -5.53 -1.29
N PHE A 38 2.35 -6.00 -1.82
CA PHE A 38 1.18 -6.35 -1.01
C PHE A 38 1.52 -7.38 0.08
N ARG A 39 2.28 -8.43 -0.28
CA ARG A 39 2.76 -9.44 0.67
C ARG A 39 3.65 -8.83 1.74
N THR A 40 4.58 -7.95 1.36
CA THR A 40 5.50 -7.28 2.29
C THR A 40 4.74 -6.45 3.32
N LEU A 41 3.78 -5.63 2.89
CA LEU A 41 2.96 -4.83 3.80
C LEU A 41 2.10 -5.70 4.72
N THR A 42 1.56 -6.80 4.19
CA THR A 42 0.79 -7.77 4.98
C THR A 42 1.65 -8.41 6.06
N LEU A 43 2.88 -8.84 5.75
CA LEU A 43 3.81 -9.43 6.72
C LEU A 43 4.27 -8.44 7.79
N LEU A 44 4.42 -7.17 7.43
CA LEU A 44 4.77 -6.09 8.35
C LEU A 44 3.58 -5.60 9.19
N GLY A 45 2.38 -6.16 9.00
CA GLY A 45 1.17 -5.71 9.70
C GLY A 45 0.69 -4.32 9.29
N LYS A 46 1.16 -3.79 8.16
CA LYS A 46 0.79 -2.46 7.63
C LYS A 46 -0.55 -2.52 6.89
N ASN A 47 -1.61 -2.85 7.63
CA ASN A 47 -2.94 -3.06 7.06
C ASN A 47 -3.56 -1.76 6.50
N GLU A 48 -3.29 -0.60 7.10
CA GLU A 48 -3.74 0.69 6.57
C GLU A 48 -3.15 0.98 5.18
N ASP A 49 -1.84 0.74 5.01
CA ASP A 49 -1.18 0.89 3.71
C ASP A 49 -1.75 -0.08 2.66
N CYS A 50 -2.14 -1.30 3.08
CA CYS A 50 -2.81 -2.27 2.22
C CYS A 50 -4.17 -1.74 1.74
N TYR A 51 -4.94 -1.12 2.64
CA TYR A 51 -6.22 -0.51 2.32
C TYR A 51 -6.05 0.64 1.32
N ASP A 52 -5.12 1.56 1.59
CA ASP A 52 -4.96 2.74 0.78
C ASP A 52 -4.47 2.42 -0.63
N ARG A 53 -3.52 1.48 -0.75
CA ARG A 53 -2.79 1.24 -1.99
C ARG A 53 -3.39 0.13 -2.87
N PHE A 54 -4.06 -0.86 -2.28
CA PHE A 54 -4.50 -2.05 -3.01
C PHE A 54 -6.02 -2.23 -3.08
N LEU A 55 -6.81 -1.57 -2.23
CA LEU A 55 -8.25 -1.59 -2.39
C LEU A 55 -8.68 -0.61 -3.47
N SER A 56 -9.49 -1.13 -4.41
CA SER A 56 -10.14 -0.29 -5.41
C SER A 56 -11.12 0.69 -4.76
N SER A 57 -11.40 1.82 -5.41
CA SER A 57 -12.38 2.79 -4.93
C SER A 57 -13.77 2.16 -4.72
N LYS A 58 -14.15 1.15 -5.52
CA LYS A 58 -15.39 0.39 -5.33
C LYS A 58 -15.38 -0.40 -4.03
N SER A 59 -14.27 -1.09 -3.74
CA SER A 59 -14.09 -1.85 -2.50
C SER A 59 -14.09 -0.93 -1.28
N LYS A 60 -13.51 0.27 -1.38
CA LYS A 60 -13.51 1.27 -0.29
C LYS A 60 -14.90 1.82 0.04
N GLY A 61 -15.86 1.75 -0.89
CA GLY A 61 -17.26 2.08 -0.63
C GLY A 61 -18.03 1.01 0.15
N LEU A 62 -17.47 -0.19 0.30
CA LEU A 62 -18.12 -1.33 0.96
C LEU A 62 -17.58 -1.61 2.36
N VAL A 63 -16.35 -1.20 2.64
CA VAL A 63 -15.70 -1.43 3.94
C VAL A 63 -14.89 -0.19 4.31
N THR A 64 -15.13 0.32 5.51
CA THR A 64 -14.35 1.43 6.03
C THR A 64 -12.92 0.99 6.34
N LYS A 65 -11.98 1.95 6.38
CA LYS A 65 -10.59 1.65 6.72
C LYS A 65 -10.47 0.97 8.08
N ASP A 66 -11.18 1.48 9.09
CA ASP A 66 -11.15 0.92 10.45
C ASP A 66 -11.72 -0.49 10.52
N GLU A 67 -12.82 -0.76 9.83
CA GLU A 67 -13.38 -2.12 9.75
C GLU A 67 -12.42 -3.08 9.07
N PHE A 68 -11.79 -2.66 7.97
CA PHE A 68 -10.80 -3.48 7.25
C PHE A 68 -9.61 -3.85 8.15
N VAL A 69 -9.06 -2.88 8.89
CA VAL A 69 -7.94 -3.11 9.81
C VAL A 69 -8.36 -4.05 10.93
N LYS A 70 -9.50 -3.78 11.58
CA LYS A 70 -10.04 -4.64 12.66
C LYS A 70 -10.27 -6.06 12.21
N THR A 71 -10.84 -6.27 11.02
CA THR A 71 -11.06 -7.61 10.48
C THR A 71 -9.75 -8.34 10.23
N ARG A 72 -8.72 -7.66 9.70
CA ARG A 72 -7.40 -8.30 9.46
C ARG A 72 -6.60 -8.55 10.73
N GLU A 73 -6.78 -7.75 11.77
CA GLU A 73 -6.10 -7.93 13.05
C GLU A 73 -6.77 -8.97 13.95
N GLY A 74 -8.10 -9.01 13.93
CA GLY A 74 -8.93 -9.94 14.69
C GLY A 74 -8.78 -11.39 14.26
N ASP A 75 -8.36 -11.64 13.02
CA ASP A 75 -8.14 -12.98 12.48
C ASP A 75 -6.78 -13.58 12.89
N SER A 76 -6.47 -13.49 14.19
CA SER A 76 -5.28 -14.05 14.84
C SER A 76 -5.12 -15.56 14.60
N SER A 77 -6.18 -16.26 14.19
CA SER A 77 -6.15 -17.70 13.88
C SER A 77 -5.36 -18.01 12.59
N LEU A 78 -5.34 -17.09 11.62
CA LEU A 78 -4.62 -17.19 10.35
C LEU A 78 -3.14 -16.74 10.45
N LYS A 79 -2.72 -16.21 11.61
CA LYS A 79 -1.30 -15.89 11.88
C LYS A 79 -0.40 -17.14 11.97
N LYS A 80 -0.97 -18.35 11.91
CA LYS A 80 -0.22 -19.60 11.74
C LYS A 80 0.38 -19.66 10.33
N THR A 81 1.58 -19.11 10.22
CA THR A 81 2.66 -19.64 9.37
C THR A 81 2.21 -20.02 7.96
N ILE A 82 1.61 -19.08 7.23
CA ILE A 82 1.64 -19.20 5.78
C ILE A 82 3.07 -18.83 5.38
N VAL A 83 3.96 -19.81 5.30
CA VAL A 83 5.19 -19.71 4.51
C VAL A 83 4.74 -19.60 3.05
N LEU A 84 4.28 -18.41 2.66
CA LEU A 84 4.00 -18.09 1.28
C LEU A 84 5.34 -18.21 0.57
N SER A 85 5.50 -19.28 -0.21
CA SER A 85 6.63 -19.45 -1.09
C SER A 85 6.88 -18.13 -1.83
N SER A 86 8.12 -17.65 -1.78
CA SER A 86 8.57 -16.45 -2.50
C SER A 86 8.42 -16.60 -4.00
N LYS A 87 8.23 -17.84 -4.49
CA LYS A 87 7.97 -18.15 -5.88
C LYS A 87 6.54 -17.75 -6.26
N ILE A 88 6.43 -16.78 -7.16
CA ILE A 88 5.19 -16.45 -7.85
C ILE A 88 5.09 -17.38 -9.06
N THR A 89 4.03 -18.20 -9.10
CA THR A 89 3.76 -19.08 -10.25
C THR A 89 2.74 -18.40 -11.13
N VAL A 90 3.07 -18.21 -12.40
CA VAL A 90 2.13 -17.70 -13.41
C VAL A 90 1.22 -18.86 -13.83
N LEU A 91 -0.10 -18.67 -13.73
CA LEU A 91 -1.05 -19.65 -14.27
C LEU A 91 -0.99 -19.59 -15.81
N PRO A 92 -1.04 -20.74 -16.50
CA PRO A 92 -1.09 -20.75 -17.95
C PRO A 92 -2.31 -19.93 -18.40
N THR A 93 -2.08 -18.98 -19.31
CA THR A 93 -3.15 -18.19 -19.89
C THR A 93 -3.84 -19.10 -20.90
N ASP A 94 -5.06 -19.56 -20.60
CA ASP A 94 -5.92 -20.21 -21.59
C ASP A 94 -6.32 -19.18 -22.65
N VAL A 95 -5.42 -18.90 -23.58
CA VAL A 95 -5.74 -18.23 -24.83
C VAL A 95 -6.17 -19.30 -25.82
N THR A 96 -7.43 -19.73 -25.71
CA THR A 96 -8.12 -20.39 -26.82
C THR A 96 -8.32 -19.33 -27.90
N LYS A 97 -7.68 -19.54 -29.05
CA LYS A 97 -7.65 -18.63 -30.19
C LYS A 97 -8.78 -18.95 -31.17
#